data_AF-A0A8T5M9L8-F1
#
_entry.id   AF-A0A8T5M9L8-F1
#
_cell.length_a   1.000
_cell.length_b   1.000
_cell.length_c   1.000
_cell.angle_alpha   90.00
_cell.angle_beta   90.00
_cell.angle_gamma   90.00
#
_symmetry.space_group_name_H-M   'P 1'
#
loop_
_entity.id
_entity.type
_entity.pdbx_description
1 polymer ?
#
loop_
_entity_poly.entity_id
_entity_poly.type
_entity_poly.pdbx_seq_one_letter_code
_entity_poly.pdbx_strand_id
1 'polypeptide(L)'
;MKSIKKKGEFDMWWIVIGAVLVLVVITILLLIFKGGAEKGESGFMGCLSKGGSCKTLEACSDEGGTISETFRCEEKDGETQYCCFIAKES
;
A
#
# COMPACT_ATOMS: atom_id res chain seq x y z
N MET A 1 -2.87 13.37 62.96
CA MET A 1 -1.70 12.94 62.16
C MET A 1 -2.24 12.26 60.89
N LYS A 2 -2.23 12.94 59.74
CA LYS A 2 -2.79 12.41 58.47
C LYS A 2 -1.65 11.75 57.69
N SER A 3 -1.65 10.41 57.62
CA SER A 3 -0.67 9.64 56.85
C SER A 3 -0.87 9.87 55.34
N ILE A 4 0.12 10.46 54.69
CA ILE A 4 0.16 10.69 53.25
C ILE A 4 0.48 9.34 52.60
N LYS A 5 -0.54 8.67 52.03
CA LYS A 5 -0.35 7.47 51.22
C LYS A 5 0.46 7.86 49.98
N LYS A 6 1.67 7.30 49.82
CA LYS A 6 2.43 7.31 48.56
C LYS A 6 1.60 6.59 47.48
N LYS A 7 0.78 7.35 46.75
CA LYS A 7 0.20 6.95 45.45
C LYS A 7 1.23 7.33 44.40
N GLY A 8 2.02 6.39 43.91
CA GLY A 8 3.03 6.69 42.89
C GLY A 8 3.80 5.49 42.34
N GLU A 9 3.86 4.38 43.06
CA GLU A 9 4.55 3.17 42.56
C GLU A 9 3.69 2.31 41.63
N PHE A 10 2.36 2.30 41.80
CA PHE A 10 1.50 1.43 40.98
C PHE A 10 1.26 1.97 39.56
N ASP A 11 1.30 3.29 39.37
CA ASP A 11 1.10 3.93 38.06
C ASP A 11 2.29 3.72 37.12
N MET A 12 3.52 3.62 37.66
CA MET A 12 4.72 3.59 36.83
C MET A 12 4.83 2.30 36.00
N TRP A 13 4.45 1.15 36.56
CA TRP A 13 4.53 -0.14 35.87
C TRP A 13 3.45 -0.29 34.78
N TRP A 14 2.26 0.25 35.01
CA TRP A 14 1.18 0.27 34.01
C TRP A 14 1.50 1.13 32.78
N ILE A 15 2.19 2.26 32.99
CA ILE A 15 2.66 3.12 31.89
C ILE A 15 3.66 2.37 31.00
N VAL A 16 4.56 1.59 31.60
CA VAL A 16 5.54 0.77 30.85
C VAL A 16 4.83 -0.28 30.00
N ILE A 17 3.84 -0.97 30.56
CA ILE A 17 3.05 -1.97 29.82
C ILE A 17 2.31 -1.32 28.64
N GLY A 18 1.70 -0.15 28.86
CA GLY A 18 1.03 0.61 27.81
C GLY A 18 1.97 1.00 26.67
N ALA A 19 3.17 1.48 27.00
CA ALA A 19 4.18 1.86 26.02
C ALA A 19 4.64 0.67 25.16
N VAL A 20 4.88 -0.48 25.79
CA VAL A 20 5.29 -1.71 25.07
C VAL A 20 4.18 -2.18 24.12
N LEU A 21 2.92 -2.15 24.56
CA LEU A 21 1.79 -2.61 23.76
C LEU A 21 1.62 -1.73 22.50
N VAL A 22 1.71 -0.41 22.65
CA VAL A 22 1.66 0.52 21.51
C VAL A 22 2.82 0.26 20.53
N LEU A 23 4.04 0.03 21.05
CA LEU A 23 5.21 -0.24 20.22
C LEU A 23 5.05 -1.53 19.40
N VAL A 24 4.50 -2.58 20.01
CA VAL A 24 4.18 -3.84 19.31
C VAL A 24 3.14 -3.63 18.22
N VAL A 25 2.05 -2.89 18.51
CA VAL A 25 1.00 -2.60 17.52
C VAL A 25 1.56 -1.83 16.32
N ILE A 26 2.35 -0.77 16.55
CA ILE A 26 3.01 0.00 15.48
C ILE A 26 3.94 -0.92 14.67
N THR A 27 4.70 -1.80 15.32
CA THR A 27 5.61 -2.73 14.64
C THR A 27 4.84 -3.68 13.72
N ILE A 28 3.72 -4.25 14.18
CA ILE A 28 2.88 -5.13 13.36
C ILE A 28 2.28 -4.36 12.18
N LEU A 29 1.77 -3.15 12.41
CA LEU A 29 1.26 -2.30 11.34
C LEU A 29 2.36 -2.01 10.31
N LEU A 30 3.57 -1.64 10.74
CA LEU A 30 4.70 -1.42 9.84
C LEU A 30 5.10 -2.69 9.08
N LEU A 31 5.04 -3.87 9.68
CA LEU A 31 5.32 -5.13 8.99
C LEU A 31 4.27 -5.46 7.93
N ILE A 32 2.98 -5.24 8.23
CA ILE A 32 1.88 -5.41 7.26
C ILE A 32 2.01 -4.36 6.15
N PHE A 33 2.28 -3.11 6.48
CA PHE A 33 2.50 -2.06 5.50
C PHE A 33 3.76 -2.29 4.69
N LYS A 34 4.82 -2.85 5.25
CA LYS A 34 6.05 -3.14 4.50
C LYS A 34 5.86 -4.32 3.56
N GLY A 35 5.28 -5.43 4.03
CA GLY A 35 4.94 -6.57 3.17
C GLY A 35 3.81 -6.31 2.17
N GLY A 36 2.95 -5.34 2.48
CA GLY A 36 1.88 -4.84 1.62
C GLY A 36 2.34 -3.73 0.66
N ALA A 37 3.27 -2.86 1.05
CA ALA A 37 3.80 -1.79 0.21
C ALA A 37 4.68 -2.33 -0.90
N GLU A 38 5.45 -3.39 -0.67
CA GLU A 38 6.16 -4.09 -1.75
C GLU A 38 5.20 -4.66 -2.82
N LYS A 39 3.94 -4.96 -2.47
CA LYS A 39 2.88 -5.40 -3.40
C LYS A 39 1.91 -4.28 -3.81
N GLY A 40 1.90 -3.18 -3.08
CA GLY A 40 0.90 -2.11 -3.15
C GLY A 40 1.44 -0.86 -3.83
N GLU A 41 2.75 -0.64 -3.83
CA GLU A 41 3.39 0.41 -4.62
C GLU A 41 3.26 0.13 -6.12
N SER A 42 3.32 -1.14 -6.53
CA SER A 42 2.94 -1.59 -7.88
C SER A 42 1.42 -1.54 -8.12
N GLY A 43 0.60 -1.71 -7.09
CA GLY A 43 -0.87 -1.71 -7.18
C GLY A 43 -1.50 -0.31 -7.31
N PHE A 44 -1.07 0.68 -6.51
CA PHE A 44 -1.68 2.02 -6.46
C PHE A 44 -1.19 2.95 -7.58
N MET A 45 0.06 2.79 -8.05
CA MET A 45 0.57 3.47 -9.25
C MET A 45 0.36 2.66 -10.53
N GLY A 46 -0.18 1.44 -10.41
CA GLY A 46 -0.41 0.54 -11.54
C GLY A 46 -1.49 1.06 -12.48
N CYS A 47 -1.33 0.75 -13.77
CA CYS A 47 -2.27 1.07 -14.85
C CYS A 47 -3.75 0.81 -14.49
N LEU A 48 -4.01 -0.30 -13.80
CA LEU A 48 -5.34 -0.72 -13.33
C LEU A 48 -6.00 0.28 -12.39
N SER A 49 -5.24 0.91 -11.49
CA SER A 49 -5.75 1.91 -10.55
C SER A 49 -6.19 3.22 -11.23
N LYS A 50 -5.74 3.46 -12.47
CA LYS A 50 -6.13 4.61 -13.29
C LYS A 50 -7.27 4.31 -14.26
N GLY A 51 -7.83 3.10 -14.22
CA GLY A 51 -8.86 2.65 -15.15
C GLY A 51 -8.29 2.19 -16.51
N GLY A 52 -6.98 2.02 -16.62
CA GLY A 52 -6.34 1.42 -17.77
C GLY A 52 -6.19 -0.10 -17.63
N SER A 53 -5.85 -0.78 -18.72
CA SER A 53 -5.53 -2.21 -18.73
C SER A 53 -4.11 -2.42 -19.26
N CYS A 54 -3.35 -3.34 -18.65
CA CYS A 54 -2.04 -3.73 -19.17
C CYS A 54 -2.23 -4.61 -20.40
N LYS A 55 -1.79 -4.10 -21.57
CA LYS A 55 -1.88 -4.79 -22.85
C LYS A 55 -0.60 -4.57 -23.65
N THR A 56 -0.33 -5.44 -24.61
CA THR A 56 0.72 -5.20 -25.60
C THR A 56 0.32 -4.02 -26.50
N LEU A 57 1.30 -3.42 -27.17
CA LEU A 57 1.08 -2.28 -28.07
C LEU A 57 0.05 -2.63 -29.17
N GLU A 58 0.17 -3.82 -29.75
CA GLU A 58 -0.76 -4.32 -30.77
C GLU A 58 -2.19 -4.48 -30.22
N ALA A 59 -2.34 -5.13 -29.06
CA ALA A 59 -3.66 -5.35 -28.47
C ALA A 59 -4.35 -4.05 -28.05
N CYS A 60 -3.59 -3.03 -27.63
CA CYS A 60 -4.16 -1.72 -27.32
C CYS A 60 -4.62 -0.97 -28.57
N SER A 61 -3.82 -1.02 -29.64
CA SER A 61 -4.15 -0.35 -30.89
C SER A 61 -5.31 -0.99 -31.63
N ASP A 62 -5.47 -2.31 -31.53
CA ASP A 62 -6.60 -3.05 -32.13
C ASP A 62 -7.94 -2.62 -31.52
N GLU A 63 -7.95 -2.30 -30.22
CA GLU A 63 -9.13 -1.81 -29.50
C GLU A 63 -9.34 -0.28 -29.61
N GLY A 64 -8.49 0.42 -30.36
CA GLY A 64 -8.54 1.88 -30.49
C GLY A 64 -8.16 2.63 -29.20
N GLY A 65 -7.40 1.99 -28.32
CA GLY A 65 -6.94 2.59 -27.07
C GLY A 65 -5.70 3.48 -27.24
N THR A 66 -5.42 4.30 -26.23
CA THR A 66 -4.19 5.10 -26.14
C THR A 66 -3.24 4.50 -25.12
N ILE A 67 -1.96 4.36 -25.49
CA ILE A 67 -0.92 3.87 -24.59
C ILE A 67 -0.34 5.01 -23.73
N SER A 68 0.03 4.69 -22.49
CA SER A 68 0.78 5.58 -21.61
C SER A 68 1.96 4.84 -21.00
N GLU A 69 3.17 5.37 -21.22
CA GLU A 69 4.41 4.85 -20.63
C GLU A 69 4.64 5.33 -19.19
N THR A 70 3.82 6.27 -18.73
CA THR A 70 3.93 6.86 -17.38
C THR A 70 3.48 5.88 -16.29
N PHE A 71 2.58 4.95 -16.64
CA PHE A 71 2.09 3.92 -15.73
C PHE A 71 2.79 2.59 -16.03
N ARG A 72 3.49 2.05 -15.04
CA ARG A 72 4.25 0.81 -15.21
C ARG A 72 3.31 -0.40 -15.14
N CYS A 73 3.31 -1.20 -16.19
CA CYS A 73 2.83 -2.57 -16.16
C CYS A 73 4.04 -3.50 -15.98
N GLU A 74 3.89 -4.55 -15.18
CA GLU A 74 4.92 -5.58 -15.08
C GLU A 74 5.00 -6.38 -16.39
N GLU A 75 6.21 -6.73 -16.82
CA GLU A 75 6.42 -7.68 -17.91
C GLU A 75 5.82 -9.03 -17.50
N LYS A 76 4.90 -9.54 -18.33
CA LYS A 76 4.39 -10.91 -18.21
C LYS A 76 4.81 -11.68 -19.46
N ASP A 77 5.28 -12.91 -19.28
CA ASP A 77 5.67 -13.82 -20.36
C ASP A 77 6.75 -13.27 -21.32
N GLY A 78 7.62 -12.37 -20.85
CA GLY A 78 8.70 -11.80 -21.66
C GLY A 78 8.24 -10.77 -22.69
N GLU A 79 7.00 -10.30 -22.58
CA GLU A 79 6.45 -9.23 -23.40
C GLU A 79 6.32 -7.93 -22.60
N THR A 80 6.81 -6.83 -23.16
CA THR A 80 6.62 -5.49 -22.60
C THR A 80 5.17 -5.08 -22.70
N GLN A 81 4.48 -5.03 -21.56
CA GLN A 81 3.10 -4.56 -21.48
C GLN A 81 3.08 -3.05 -21.22
N TYR A 82 2.19 -2.36 -21.93
CA TYR A 82 1.95 -0.92 -21.79
C TYR A 82 0.61 -0.69 -21.11
N CYS A 83 0.47 0.46 -20.45
CA CYS A 83 -0.82 0.85 -19.92
C CYS A 83 -1.72 1.38 -21.04
N CYS A 84 -2.80 0.66 -21.33
CA CYS A 84 -3.77 1.00 -22.36
C CYS A 84 -5.03 1.62 -21.77
N PHE A 85 -5.39 2.81 -22.24
CA PHE A 85 -6.65 3.48 -21.93
C PHE A 85 -7.60 3.37 -23.12
N ILE A 86 -8.68 2.60 -22.95
CA ILE A 86 -9.74 2.52 -23.94
C ILE A 86 -10.76 3.61 -23.59
N ALA A 87 -10.87 4.64 -24.43
CA ALA A 87 -11.95 5.59 -24.32
C ALA A 87 -13.23 4.87 -24.74
N LYS A 88 -13.95 4.25 -23.79
CA LYS A 88 -15.35 3.90 -24.03
C LYS A 88 -16.13 5.20 -24.14
N GLU A 89 -16.35 5.67 -25.36
CA GLU A 89 -17.50 6.51 -25.67
C GLU A 89 -18.73 5.75 -25.15
N SER A 90 -19.30 6.26 -24.06
CA SER A 90 -20.57 5.80 -23.49
C SER A 90 -21.68 6.70 -23.97
#